data_AF-A0A259DKN7-F1
#
_entry.id   AF-A0A259DKN7-F1
#
_cell.length_a   1.000
_cell.length_b   1.000
_cell.length_c   1.000
_cell.angle_alpha   90.00
_cell.angle_beta   90.00
_cell.angle_gamma   90.00
#
_symmetry.space_group_name_H-M   'P 1'
#
loop_
_entity.id
_entity.type
_entity.pdbx_description
1 polymer ?
#
loop_
_entity_poly.entity_id
_entity_poly.type
_entity_poly.pdbx_seq_one_letter_code
_entity_poly.pdbx_strand_id
1 'polypeptide(L)'
;YPESSPVRSAPVPASSRDIGYAWSGDKSLKPVRIWNDGQATYFAFPPGIRPSVFGVDATGREVTLNSGTNGSVVRVPGIRPEYSIRIGTQVLCIEHVDDGVTTDATEIARLQAWEF
;
A
#
# COMPACT_ATOMS: atom_id res chain seq x y z
N TYR A 1 2.26 22.54 -29.31
CA TYR A 1 1.24 21.58 -28.89
C TYR A 1 1.71 20.18 -29.19
N PRO A 2 1.49 19.18 -28.31
CA PRO A 2 0.36 19.12 -27.37
C PRO A 2 0.74 19.19 -25.88
N GLU A 3 -0.32 19.21 -25.08
CA GLU A 3 -0.44 19.64 -23.68
C GLU A 3 -0.05 18.55 -22.68
N SER A 4 0.81 18.89 -21.72
CA SER A 4 1.03 18.07 -20.53
C SER A 4 -0.12 18.30 -19.55
N SER A 5 -1.16 17.48 -19.63
CA SER A 5 -2.15 17.38 -18.54
C SER A 5 -1.47 16.78 -17.30
N PRO A 6 -1.69 17.32 -16.09
CA PRO A 6 -1.22 16.64 -14.89
C PRO A 6 -1.93 15.29 -14.82
N VAL A 7 -1.17 14.21 -14.77
CA VAL A 7 -1.70 12.85 -14.65
C VAL A 7 -2.41 12.77 -13.29
N ARG A 8 -3.71 13.10 -13.26
CA ARG A 8 -4.62 12.50 -12.29
C ARG A 8 -4.45 11.00 -12.52
N SER A 9 -3.80 10.31 -11.58
CA SER A 9 -3.78 8.85 -11.56
C SER A 9 -5.21 8.39 -11.87
N ALA A 10 -5.39 7.77 -13.03
CA ALA A 10 -6.70 7.31 -13.44
C ALA A 10 -7.23 6.40 -12.33
N PRO A 11 -8.51 6.50 -11.95
CA PRO A 11 -9.07 5.58 -10.96
C PRO A 11 -8.78 4.16 -11.44
N VAL A 12 -8.04 3.40 -10.64
CA VAL A 12 -7.83 1.98 -10.88
C VAL A 12 -9.24 1.38 -10.99
N PRO A 13 -9.59 0.72 -12.11
CA PRO A 13 -10.93 0.19 -12.25
C PRO A 13 -11.17 -0.81 -11.11
N ALA A 14 -12.40 -0.86 -10.57
CA ALA A 14 -12.76 -1.78 -9.49
C ALA A 14 -12.51 -3.27 -9.83
N SER A 15 -12.19 -3.58 -11.08
CA SER A 15 -11.77 -4.86 -11.63
C SER A 15 -10.24 -5.02 -11.73
N SER A 16 -9.45 -4.20 -11.05
CA SER A 16 -7.99 -4.30 -11.02
C SER A 16 -7.47 -3.92 -9.63
N ARG A 17 -6.38 -4.54 -9.20
CA ARG A 17 -5.67 -4.15 -7.98
C ARG A 17 -4.26 -3.82 -8.36
N ASP A 18 -3.68 -2.85 -7.69
CA ASP A 18 -2.29 -2.54 -7.87
C ASP A 18 -1.48 -3.14 -6.72
N ILE A 19 -0.60 -4.07 -7.08
CA ILE A 19 0.29 -4.83 -6.20
C ILE A 19 1.76 -4.40 -6.37
N GLY A 20 2.00 -3.29 -7.07
CA GLY A 20 3.32 -2.78 -7.41
C GLY A 20 3.95 -2.06 -6.23
N TYR A 21 4.52 -2.80 -5.29
CA TYR A 21 5.17 -2.21 -4.14
C TYR A 21 6.58 -2.76 -3.93
N ALA A 22 7.55 -1.85 -3.92
CA ALA A 22 8.91 -2.12 -3.52
C ALA A 22 9.07 -1.89 -2.02
N TRP A 23 10.06 -2.54 -1.42
CA TRP A 23 10.36 -2.41 0.00
C TRP A 23 11.87 -2.25 0.19
N SER A 24 12.26 -1.47 1.19
CA SER A 24 13.66 -1.27 1.56
C SER A 24 13.78 -1.14 3.08
N GLY A 25 14.77 -1.80 3.67
CA GLY A 25 14.99 -1.82 5.12
C GLY A 25 14.90 -3.22 5.73
N ASP A 26 14.36 -3.30 6.95
CA ASP A 26 14.37 -4.53 7.73
C ASP A 26 13.34 -5.55 7.23
N LYS A 27 13.83 -6.66 6.68
CA LYS A 27 12.99 -7.75 6.14
C LYS A 27 12.07 -8.40 7.17
N SER A 28 12.33 -8.25 8.47
CA SER A 28 11.46 -8.81 9.51
C SER A 28 10.12 -8.10 9.59
N LEU A 29 10.02 -6.87 9.06
CA LEU A 29 8.78 -6.09 8.95
C LEU A 29 8.08 -6.25 7.61
N LYS A 30 8.65 -7.06 6.71
CA LYS A 30 8.19 -7.16 5.34
C LYS A 30 6.73 -7.66 5.33
N PRO A 31 5.81 -6.89 4.73
CA PRO A 31 4.46 -7.38 4.47
C PRO A 31 4.52 -8.65 3.60
N VAL A 32 3.68 -9.63 3.92
CA VAL A 32 3.52 -10.81 3.05
C VAL A 32 2.89 -10.42 1.72
N ARG A 33 2.05 -9.37 1.71
CA ARG A 33 1.37 -8.88 0.53
C ARG A 33 0.99 -7.41 0.71
N ILE A 34 1.09 -6.63 -0.37
CA ILE A 34 0.70 -5.23 -0.39
C ILE A 34 -0.14 -5.03 -1.66
N TRP A 35 -1.27 -4.36 -1.52
CA TRP A 35 -2.11 -4.02 -2.67
C TRP A 35 -2.91 -2.75 -2.39
N ASN A 36 -3.33 -2.06 -3.43
CA ASN A 36 -4.32 -0.99 -3.34
C ASN A 36 -5.49 -1.24 -4.31
N ASP A 37 -6.66 -0.73 -3.93
CA ASP A 37 -7.93 -0.86 -4.66
C ASP A 37 -8.30 0.43 -5.42
N GLY A 38 -7.38 1.40 -5.54
CA GLY A 38 -7.67 2.73 -6.06
C GLY A 38 -8.20 3.74 -5.02
N GLN A 39 -8.53 3.30 -3.80
CA GLN A 39 -9.07 4.14 -2.72
C GLN A 39 -8.27 4.04 -1.42
N ALA A 40 -7.80 2.84 -1.09
CA ALA A 40 -7.04 2.51 0.09
C ALA A 40 -5.92 1.52 -0.25
N THR A 41 -4.86 1.57 0.54
CA THR A 41 -3.74 0.62 0.46
C THR A 41 -3.82 -0.35 1.63
N TYR A 42 -3.62 -1.63 1.34
CA TYR A 42 -3.72 -2.73 2.28
C TYR A 42 -2.35 -3.40 2.40
N PHE A 43 -1.95 -3.65 3.65
CA PHE A 43 -0.68 -4.29 3.99
C PHE A 43 -1.00 -5.53 4.81
N ALA A 44 -0.81 -6.71 4.24
CA ALA A 44 -0.89 -7.95 4.97
C ALA A 44 0.47 -8.24 5.60
N PHE A 45 0.51 -8.38 6.92
CA PHE A 45 1.70 -8.73 7.68
C PHE A 45 1.68 -10.21 8.10
N PRO A 46 2.83 -10.80 8.41
CA PRO A 46 2.86 -12.10 9.06
C PRO A 46 2.15 -12.05 10.43
N PRO A 47 1.54 -13.16 10.87
CA PRO A 47 0.88 -13.21 12.17
C PRO A 47 1.89 -12.98 13.30
N GLY A 48 1.46 -12.27 14.35
CA GLY A 48 2.28 -12.01 15.55
C GLY A 48 3.03 -10.68 15.56
N ILE A 49 3.02 -9.92 14.46
CA ILE A 49 3.52 -8.54 14.45
C ILE A 49 2.38 -7.53 14.27
N ARG A 50 2.52 -6.37 14.91
CA ARG A 50 1.57 -5.26 14.82
C ARG A 50 2.33 -3.96 14.54
N PRO A 51 2.69 -3.71 13.28
CA PRO A 51 3.42 -2.51 12.93
C PRO A 51 2.48 -1.29 12.86
N SER A 52 3.07 -0.11 12.97
CA SER A 52 2.41 1.16 12.68
C SER A 52 2.79 1.60 11.27
N VAL A 53 1.80 1.99 10.48
CA VAL A 53 1.99 2.46 9.10
C VAL A 53 1.82 3.97 9.04
N PHE A 54 2.84 4.65 8.56
CA PHE A 54 2.88 6.08 8.32
C PHE A 54 2.89 6.32 6.82
N GLY A 55 2.24 7.39 6.36
CA GLY A 55 2.38 7.86 4.99
C GLY A 55 3.56 8.79 4.89
N VAL A 56 4.17 8.88 3.71
CA VAL A 56 5.09 9.96 3.40
C VAL A 56 4.38 10.93 2.46
N ASP A 57 4.53 12.23 2.71
CA ASP A 57 4.00 13.29 1.85
C ASP A 57 4.98 13.65 0.72
N ALA A 58 4.55 14.52 -0.20
CA ALA A 58 5.38 14.96 -1.32
C ALA A 58 6.65 15.72 -0.90
N THR A 59 6.77 16.13 0.37
CA THR A 59 7.95 16.79 0.93
C THR A 59 8.90 15.82 1.64
N GLY A 60 8.57 14.52 1.64
CA GLY A 60 9.36 13.48 2.32
C GLY A 60 9.09 13.39 3.83
N ARG A 61 8.01 13.99 4.33
CA ARG A 61 7.68 13.97 5.76
C ARG A 61 6.73 12.83 6.10
N GLU A 62 7.06 12.10 7.17
CA GLU A 62 6.17 11.08 7.76
C GLU A 62 4.91 11.75 8.33
N VAL A 63 3.73 11.30 7.89
CA VAL A 63 2.42 11.71 8.36
C VAL A 63 1.69 10.52 8.99
N THR A 64 1.03 10.77 10.12
CA THR A 64 0.19 9.76 10.76
C THR A 64 -1.11 9.61 9.99
N LEU A 65 -1.46 8.37 9.68
CA LEU A 65 -2.67 8.02 8.95
C LEU A 65 -3.65 7.29 9.86
N ASN A 66 -4.94 7.49 9.63
CA ASN A 66 -6.00 6.72 10.27
C ASN A 66 -6.06 5.31 9.65
N SER A 67 -5.07 4.49 9.98
CA SER A 67 -5.01 3.10 9.54
C SER A 67 -5.93 2.23 10.40
N GLY A 68 -6.71 1.37 9.75
CA GLY A 68 -7.48 0.32 10.40
C GLY A 68 -6.66 -0.97 10.39
N THR A 69 -6.72 -1.78 11.45
CA THR A 69 -6.10 -3.11 11.45
C THR A 69 -7.17 -4.16 11.68
N ASN A 70 -7.26 -5.14 10.80
CA ASN A 70 -8.13 -6.30 10.94
C ASN A 70 -7.31 -7.59 10.83
N GLY A 71 -7.16 -8.28 11.97
CA GLY A 71 -6.32 -9.46 12.05
C GLY A 71 -4.85 -9.15 11.71
N SER A 72 -4.41 -9.64 10.54
CA SER A 72 -3.05 -9.44 10.02
C SER A 72 -2.98 -8.40 8.89
N VAL A 73 -4.09 -7.76 8.53
CA VAL A 73 -4.16 -6.79 7.44
C VAL A 73 -4.36 -5.39 8.01
N VAL A 74 -3.50 -4.46 7.58
CA VAL A 74 -3.61 -3.05 7.88
C VAL A 74 -4.14 -2.33 6.65
N ARG A 75 -5.28 -1.67 6.78
CA ARG A 75 -5.88 -0.81 5.77
C ARG A 75 -5.51 0.64 6.03
N VAL A 76 -5.00 1.30 5.01
CA VAL A 76 -4.62 2.70 5.05
C VAL A 76 -5.44 3.45 4.01
N PRO A 77 -6.24 4.47 4.39
CA PRO A 77 -7.01 5.25 3.44
C PRO A 77 -6.09 6.10 2.55
N GLY A 78 -6.40 6.12 1.25
CA GLY A 78 -5.62 6.79 0.22
C GLY A 78 -4.52 5.92 -0.41
N ILE A 79 -3.93 6.47 -1.46
CA ILE A 79 -2.75 5.94 -2.14
C ILE A 79 -1.66 6.98 -2.02
N ARG A 80 -0.45 6.54 -1.67
CA ARG A 80 0.73 7.38 -1.49
C ARG A 80 1.91 6.75 -2.23
N PRO A 81 2.84 7.59 -2.71
CA PRO A 81 4.04 7.10 -3.35
C PRO A 81 4.95 6.35 -2.37
N GLU A 82 4.93 6.71 -1.09
CA GLU A 82 5.79 6.08 -0.09
C GLU A 82 5.07 5.95 1.27
N TYR A 83 5.40 4.87 1.97
CA TYR A 83 4.94 4.54 3.31
C TYR A 83 6.10 4.11 4.19
N SER A 84 6.04 4.49 5.46
CA SER A 84 6.99 4.06 6.49
C SER A 84 6.31 3.14 7.48
N ILE A 85 6.75 1.88 7.52
CA ILE A 85 6.26 0.85 8.44
C ILE A 85 7.24 0.78 9.61
N ARG A 86 6.73 0.85 10.84
CA ARG A 86 7.56 0.89 12.04
C ARG A 86 7.09 -0.13 13.07
N ILE A 87 8.03 -0.80 13.73
CA ILE A 87 7.76 -1.58 14.95
C ILE A 87 8.91 -1.36 15.93
N GLY A 88 8.61 -0.82 17.12
CA GLY A 88 9.65 -0.45 18.09
C GLY A 88 10.72 0.46 17.47
N THR A 89 11.95 -0.04 17.35
CA THR A 89 13.10 0.67 16.76
C THR A 89 13.34 0.38 15.27
N GLN A 90 12.62 -0.58 14.70
CA GLN A 90 12.81 -1.02 13.32
C GLN A 90 11.91 -0.23 12.37
N VAL A 91 12.43 0.04 11.17
CA VAL A 91 11.76 0.81 10.12
C VAL A 91 11.91 0.08 8.79
N LEU A 92 10.83 0.06 8.02
CA LEU A 92 10.77 -0.46 6.66
C LEU A 92 10.06 0.57 5.78
N CYS A 93 10.72 1.00 4.72
CA CYS A 93 10.14 1.89 3.71
C CYS A 93 9.47 1.03 2.63
N ILE A 94 8.24 1.39 2.27
CA ILE A 94 7.51 0.83 1.13
C ILE A 94 7.31 1.94 0.11
N GLU A 95 7.68 1.68 -1.13
CA GLU A 95 7.49 2.60 -2.24
C GLU A 95 6.52 1.98 -3.24
N HIS A 96 5.61 2.79 -3.76
CA HIS A 96 4.67 2.41 -4.81
C HIS A 96 5.37 2.49 -6.18
N VAL A 97 5.14 1.48 -7.00
CA VAL A 97 5.77 1.31 -8.31
C VAL A 97 4.65 1.09 -9.33
N ASP A 98 4.59 1.94 -10.36
CA ASP A 98 3.45 2.00 -11.29
C ASP A 98 3.22 0.72 -12.15
N ASP A 99 4.17 -0.23 -12.18
CA ASP A 99 4.16 -1.39 -13.08
C ASP A 99 3.49 -2.66 -12.47
N GLY A 100 2.84 -2.55 -11.31
CA GLY A 100 2.31 -3.72 -10.59
C GLY A 100 0.80 -3.93 -10.65
N VAL A 101 0.10 -3.44 -11.66
CA VAL A 101 -1.36 -3.63 -11.76
C VAL A 101 -1.71 -5.07 -12.17
N THR A 102 -2.47 -5.76 -11.32
CA THR A 102 -3.06 -7.07 -11.62
C THR A 102 -4.53 -6.95 -12.04
N THR A 103 -4.87 -7.66 -13.11
CA THR A 103 -6.22 -7.76 -13.68
C THR A 103 -6.78 -9.19 -13.58
N ASP A 104 -6.06 -10.11 -12.94
CA ASP A 104 -6.49 -11.51 -12.78
C ASP A 104 -7.66 -11.61 -11.79
N ALA A 105 -8.81 -12.08 -12.27
CA ALA A 105 -10.03 -12.16 -11.47
C ALA A 105 -9.90 -13.05 -10.22
N THR A 106 -9.08 -14.10 -10.26
CA THR A 106 -8.88 -15.01 -9.12
C THR A 106 -8.00 -14.36 -8.06
N GLU A 107 -6.96 -13.66 -8.49
CA GLU A 107 -6.11 -12.88 -7.59
C GLU A 107 -6.89 -11.73 -6.96
N ILE A 108 -7.65 -11.00 -7.77
CA ILE A 108 -8.55 -9.93 -7.32
C ILE A 108 -9.53 -10.45 -6.26
N ALA A 109 -10.21 -11.58 -6.50
CA ALA A 109 -11.17 -12.14 -5.54
C ALA A 109 -10.50 -12.49 -4.19
N ARG A 110 -9.23 -12.94 -4.20
CA ARG A 110 -8.47 -13.20 -2.98
C ARG A 110 -8.10 -11.92 -2.24
N LEU A 111 -7.69 -10.88 -2.95
CA LEU A 111 -7.37 -9.57 -2.38
C LEU A 111 -8.63 -8.93 -1.76
N GLN A 112 -9.75 -8.98 -2.49
CA GLN A 112 -11.06 -8.50 -2.04
C GLN A 112 -11.54 -9.19 -0.77
N ALA A 113 -11.25 -10.49 -0.60
CA ALA A 113 -11.62 -11.20 0.62
C ALA A 113 -10.89 -10.67 1.88
N TRP A 114 -9.80 -9.91 1.71
CA TRP A 114 -9.03 -9.29 2.79
C TRP A 114 -9.29 -7.78 2.93
N GLU A 115 -10.03 -7.18 2.00
CA GLU A 115 -10.48 -5.79 2.06
C GLU A 115 -11.62 -5.66 3.11
N PHE A 116 -11.58 -4.61 3.94
CA PHE A 116 -12.56 -4.38 5.02
C PHE A 116 -12.84 -2.90 5.28
#